data_AF-A0A2E5FKQ8-F1
#
_entry.id   AF-A0A2E5FKQ8-F1
#
_cell.length_a   1.000
_cell.length_b   1.000
_cell.length_c   1.000
_cell.angle_alpha   90.00
_cell.angle_beta   90.00
_cell.angle_gamma   90.00
#
_symmetry.space_group_name_H-M   'P 1'
#
loop_
_entity.id
_entity.type
_entity.pdbx_description
1 polymer ?
#
loop_
_entity_poly.entity_id
_entity_poly.type
_entity_poly.pdbx_seq_one_letter_code
_entity_poly.pdbx_strand_id
1 'polypeptide(L)' 'MLGPSIKIDKDLYARVKRCADTAGYSSPKEFVQHVLEKELTAIEGDDSDEQLLEKLKGLGYIE' A
#
# COMPACT_ATOMS: atom_id res chain seq x y z
N MET A 1 -16.94 -16.71 -1.93
CA MET A 1 -15.85 -16.40 -2.88
C MET A 1 -14.54 -16.87 -2.26
N LEU A 2 -13.83 -17.79 -2.90
CA LEU A 2 -12.55 -18.34 -2.42
C LEU A 2 -11.41 -17.53 -3.04
N GLY A 3 -11.05 -16.42 -2.40
CA GLY A 3 -9.83 -15.67 -2.70
C GLY A 3 -8.62 -16.24 -1.95
N PRO A 4 -7.39 -15.80 -2.28
CA PRO A 4 -6.20 -16.15 -1.51
C PRO A 4 -6.32 -15.70 -0.05
N SER A 5 -5.74 -16.47 0.87
CA SER A 5 -5.73 -16.16 2.31
C SER A 5 -4.31 -16.00 2.81
N ILE A 6 -4.09 -15.00 3.67
CA ILE A 6 -2.79 -14.70 4.27
C ILE A 6 -2.94 -14.91 5.78
N LYS A 7 -2.04 -15.71 6.37
CA LYS A 7 -1.98 -15.87 7.83
C LYS A 7 -1.19 -14.73 8.43
N ILE A 8 -1.73 -14.12 9.48
CA ILE A 8 -1.11 -13.03 10.23
C ILE A 8 -0.93 -13.50 11.67
N ASP A 9 0.20 -13.13 12.29
CA ASP A 9 0.45 -13.42 13.69
C ASP A 9 -0.65 -12.82 14.60
N LYS A 10 -0.95 -13.48 15.72
CA LYS A 10 -2.00 -13.06 16.65
C LYS A 10 -1.72 -11.69 17.27
N ASP A 11 -0.48 -11.40 17.63
CA ASP A 11 -0.11 -10.10 18.21
C ASP A 11 -0.26 -8.98 17.18
N LEU A 12 0.23 -9.24 15.96
CA LEU A 12 0.09 -8.32 14.85
C LEU A 12 -1.38 -8.06 14.53
N TYR A 13 -2.23 -9.09 14.50
CA TYR A 13 -3.67 -8.93 14.26
C TYR A 13 -4.36 -8.14 15.39
N ALA A 14 -3.92 -8.27 16.64
CA ALA A 14 -4.41 -7.46 17.76
C ALA A 14 -4.03 -5.98 17.60
N ARG A 15 -2.85 -5.68 17.06
CA ARG A 15 -2.45 -4.30 16.71
C ARG A 15 -3.27 -3.77 15.54
N VAL A 16 -3.46 -4.56 14.48
CA VAL A 16 -4.30 -4.21 13.33
C VAL A 16 -5.70 -3.81 13.78
N LYS A 17 -6.34 -4.59 14.67
CA LYS A 17 -7.66 -4.25 15.21
C LYS A 17 -7.69 -2.89 15.91
N ARG A 18 -6.70 -2.61 16.76
CA ARG A 18 -6.58 -1.33 17.47
C ARG A 18 -6.37 -0.17 16.52
N CYS A 19 -5.50 -0.33 15.53
CA CYS A 19 -5.24 0.70 14.52
C CYS A 19 -6.45 0.97 13.63
N ALA A 20 -7.16 -0.08 13.20
CA ALA A 20 -8.36 0.03 12.39
C ALA A 20 -9.46 0.83 13.12
N ASP A 21 -9.71 0.51 14.39
CA ASP A 21 -10.68 1.20 15.23
C ASP A 21 -10.29 2.67 15.45
N THR A 22 -9.03 2.92 15.81
CA THR A 22 -8.50 4.28 16.03
C THR A 22 -8.59 5.15 14.76
N ALA A 23 -8.37 4.55 13.59
CA ALA A 23 -8.44 5.23 12.31
C ALA A 23 -9.87 5.28 11.72
N GLY A 24 -10.88 4.78 12.43
CA GLY A 24 -12.29 4.88 12.05
C GLY A 24 -12.74 3.93 10.93
N TYR A 25 -11.99 2.84 10.70
CA TYR A 25 -12.36 1.84 9.69
C TYR A 25 -13.52 0.97 10.16
N SER A 26 -14.38 0.57 9.22
CA SER A 26 -15.54 -0.28 9.55
C SER A 26 -15.14 -1.71 9.92
N SER A 27 -13.96 -2.15 9.51
CA SER A 27 -13.42 -3.46 9.89
C SER A 27 -11.89 -3.54 9.77
N PRO A 28 -11.24 -4.48 10.49
CA PRO A 28 -9.81 -4.77 10.33
C PRO A 28 -9.44 -5.21 8.91
N LYS A 29 -10.39 -5.84 8.21
CA LYS A 29 -10.20 -6.30 6.83
C LYS A 29 -10.06 -5.13 5.87
N GLU A 30 -10.93 -4.14 6.00
CA GLU A 30 -10.90 -2.91 5.20
C GLU A 30 -9.60 -2.13 5.41
N PHE A 31 -9.17 -1.99 6.66
CA PHE A 31 -7.89 -1.38 7.00
C PHE A 31 -6.70 -2.10 6.34
N VAL A 32 -6.62 -3.43 6.47
CA VAL A 32 -5.52 -4.21 5.87
C VAL A 32 -5.51 -4.07 4.35
N GLN A 33 -6.69 -4.13 3.71
CA GLN A 33 -6.78 -3.96 2.26
C GLN A 33 -6.29 -2.58 1.83
N HIS A 34 -6.76 -1.52 2.48
CA HIS A 34 -6.39 -0.15 2.14
C HIS A 34 -4.89 0.10 2.32
N VAL A 35 -4.30 -0.41 3.41
CA VAL A 35 -2.86 -0.31 3.64
C VAL A 35 -2.07 -1.07 2.56
N LEU A 36 -2.49 -2.28 2.21
CA LEU A 36 -1.82 -3.03 1.14
C LEU A 36 -1.91 -2.33 -0.21
N GLU A 37 -3.08 -1.81 -0.59
CA GLU A 37 -3.25 -1.05 -1.85
C GLU A 37 -2.38 0.20 -1.86
N LYS A 38 -2.28 0.90 -0.73
CA LYS A 38 -1.41 2.08 -0.60
C LYS A 38 0.07 1.71 -0.78
N GLU A 39 0.56 0.67 -0.11
CA GLU A 39 1.97 0.27 -0.22
C GLU A 39 2.30 -0.28 -1.61
N LEU A 40 1.39 -1.03 -2.24
CA LEU A 40 1.54 -1.47 -3.63
C LEU A 40 1.63 -0.27 -4.58
N THR A 41 0.71 0.69 -4.45
CA THR A 41 0.73 1.93 -5.24
C THR A 41 2.02 2.72 -5.02
N ALA A 42 2.54 2.78 -3.80
CA ALA A 42 3.79 3.46 -3.51
C ALA A 42 4.96 2.79 -4.24
N ILE A 43 5.04 1.45 -4.23
CA ILE A 43 6.10 0.70 -4.92
C ILE A 43 5.96 0.79 -6.45
N GLU A 44 4.74 0.64 -6.98
CA GLU A 44 4.45 0.73 -8.43
C GLU A 44 4.57 2.17 -8.96
N GLY A 45 4.28 3.15 -8.12
CA GLY A 45 4.39 4.58 -8.39
C GLY A 45 5.83 5.05 -8.38
N ASP A 46 6.66 4.62 -7.42
CA ASP A 46 8.10 4.91 -7.37
C ASP A 46 8.81 4.41 -8.64
N ASP A 47 8.43 3.22 -9.13
CA ASP A 47 8.90 2.67 -10.41
C ASP A 47 8.45 3.53 -11.61
N SER A 48 7.26 4.14 -11.55
CA SER A 48 6.70 4.98 -12.62
C SER A 48 7.28 6.40 -12.61
N ASP A 49 7.54 6.97 -11.44
CA ASP A 49 8.12 8.31 -11.27
C ASP A 49 9.61 8.31 -11.63
N GLU A 50 10.40 7.31 -11.22
CA GLU A 50 11.80 7.19 -11.65
C GLU A 50 11.90 6.99 -13.18
N GLN A 51 11.07 6.13 -13.77
CA GLN A 51 11.03 5.96 -15.22
C GLN A 51 10.51 7.20 -15.97
N LEU A 52 9.62 7.99 -15.38
CA LEU A 52 9.14 9.26 -15.95
C LEU A 52 10.23 10.34 -15.87
N LEU A 53 10.92 10.46 -14.74
CA LEU A 53 12.05 11.37 -14.54
C LEU A 53 13.21 11.04 -15.50
N GLU A 54 13.54 9.77 -15.70
CA GLU A 54 14.54 9.36 -16.69
C GLU A 54 14.13 9.73 -18.12
N LYS A 55 12.85 9.54 -18.48
CA LYS A 55 12.33 9.98 -19.78
C LYS A 55 12.38 11.50 -19.96
N LEU A 56 12.06 12.27 -18.93
CA LEU A 56 12.12 13.74 -18.97
C LEU A 56 13.57 14.26 -19.04
N LYS A 57 14.52 13.61 -18.34
CA LYS A 57 15.96 13.88 -18.47
C LYS A 57 16.48 13.56 -19.87
N GLY A 58 16.09 12.41 -20.43
CA GLY A 58 16.48 11.99 -21.79
C GLY A 58 15.95 12.91 -22.90
N LEU A 59 14.89 13.68 -22.61
CA LEU A 59 14.30 14.67 -23.53
C LEU A 59 14.81 16.10 -23.26
N GLY A 60 15.67 16.32 -22.27
CA GLY A 60 16.29 17.62 -21.97
C GLY A 60 15.36 18.64 -21.30
N TYR A 61 14.28 18.20 -20.65
CA TYR A 61 13.32 19.09 -19.97
C TYR A 61 13.73 19.44 -18.53
N ILE A 62 14.69 18.72 -17.97
CA ILE A 62 15.21 18.89 -16.61
C ILE A 62 16.71 18.55 -16.60
N GLU A 63 17.52 19.40 -15.96
CA GLU A 63 18.98 19.22 -15.73
C GLU A 63 19.26 18.56 -14.38
#